data_AF-Q2B8L5-F1
#
_entry.id   AF-Q2B8L5-F1
#
_cell.length_a   1.000
_cell.length_b   1.000
_cell.length_c   1.000
_cell.angle_alpha   90.00
_cell.angle_beta   90.00
_cell.angle_gamma   90.00
#
_symmetry.space_group_name_H-M   'P 1'
#
loop_
_entity.id
_entity.type
_entity.pdbx_description
1 polymer ?
#
loop_
_entity_poly.entity_id
_entity_poly.type
_entity_poly.pdbx_seq_one_letter_code
_entity_poly.pdbx_strand_id
1 'polypeptide(L)'
;MESSVWIEELRIYYSHHILIRYLGEKLPKYLVLENPDGYGWVIGVFFPFVGEYAPLEEEGEDRLAFHTAKEARTYVDNNLD
;
A
#
# COMPACT_ATOMS: atom_id res chain seq x y z
N MET A 1 4.73 17.42 15.07
CA MET A 1 3.31 17.05 14.89
C MET A 1 3.25 16.24 13.61
N GLU A 2 3.36 14.91 13.70
CA GLU A 2 3.22 14.02 12.54
C GLU A 2 1.74 13.93 12.19
N SER A 3 1.34 14.69 11.17
CA SER A 3 0.02 14.64 10.57
C SER A 3 -0.26 13.24 10.02
N SER A 4 -1.20 12.54 10.65
CA SER A 4 -2.35 11.79 10.10
C SER A 4 -2.35 11.28 8.64
N VAL A 5 -1.21 10.84 8.09
CA VAL A 5 -1.09 10.45 6.68
C VAL A 5 -1.33 8.94 6.45
N TRP A 6 -1.16 8.12 7.48
CA TRP A 6 -1.40 6.69 7.46
C TRP A 6 -2.49 6.34 8.48
N ILE A 7 -3.49 5.57 8.06
CA ILE A 7 -4.51 5.02 8.96
C ILE A 7 -4.26 3.52 9.11
N GLU A 8 -4.13 3.06 10.35
CA GLU A 8 -3.98 1.64 10.67
C GLU A 8 -5.33 1.02 11.03
N GLU A 9 -5.66 -0.10 10.38
CA GLU A 9 -6.82 -0.92 10.71
C GLU A 9 -6.45 -2.40 10.54
N LEU A 10 -6.58 -3.21 11.59
CA LEU A 10 -6.33 -4.66 11.55
C LEU A 10 -4.96 -5.05 10.95
N ARG A 11 -3.89 -4.32 11.30
CA ARG A 11 -2.53 -4.46 10.75
C ARG A 11 -2.42 -4.14 9.25
N ILE A 12 -3.35 -3.38 8.72
CA ILE A 12 -3.28 -2.79 7.38
C ILE A 12 -3.06 -1.29 7.55
N TYR A 13 -2.07 -0.74 6.86
CA TYR A 13 -1.80 0.69 6.83
C TYR A 13 -2.26 1.27 5.49
N TYR A 14 -3.23 2.16 5.52
CA TYR A 14 -3.74 2.83 4.33
C TYR A 14 -3.04 4.17 4.11
N SER A 15 -2.57 4.42 2.89
CA SER A 15 -1.98 5.70 2.50
C SER A 15 -3.07 6.73 2.22
N HIS A 16 -3.31 7.64 3.16
CA HIS A 16 -4.32 8.71 3.02
C HIS A 16 -3.77 10.00 2.40
N HIS A 17 -2.49 10.04 2.03
CA HIS A 17 -1.91 11.12 1.23
C HIS A 17 -2.02 10.89 -0.28
N ILE A 18 -2.13 9.63 -0.71
CA ILE A 18 -2.30 9.28 -2.13
C ILE A 18 -3.67 8.63 -2.32
N LEU A 19 -4.61 9.42 -2.86
CA LEU A 19 -6.00 9.01 -3.04
C LEU A 19 -6.37 8.95 -4.52
N ILE A 20 -7.17 7.94 -4.88
CA ILE A 20 -7.79 7.78 -6.19
C ILE A 20 -9.30 7.90 -6.09
N ARG A 21 -9.97 8.17 -7.21
CA ARG A 21 -11.43 8.14 -7.30
C ARG A 21 -11.90 6.81 -7.87
N TYR A 22 -12.78 6.13 -7.14
CA TYR A 22 -13.44 4.91 -7.59
C TYR A 22 -14.93 4.98 -7.24
N LEU A 23 -15.80 4.83 -8.24
CA LEU A 23 -17.26 4.91 -8.09
C LEU A 23 -17.77 6.14 -7.33
N GLY A 24 -17.07 7.28 -7.45
CA GLY A 24 -17.43 8.55 -6.79
C GLY A 24 -16.80 8.74 -5.40
N GLU A 25 -16.20 7.70 -4.82
CA GLU A 25 -15.51 7.75 -3.53
C GLU A 25 -14.02 8.02 -3.69
N LYS A 26 -13.38 8.58 -2.65
CA LYS A 26 -11.93 8.72 -2.59
C LYS A 26 -11.37 7.59 -1.73
N LEU A 27 -10.53 6.75 -2.32
CA LEU A 27 -9.91 5.61 -1.65
C LEU A 27 -8.39 5.76 -1.66
N PRO A 28 -7.68 5.21 -0.64
CA PRO A 28 -6.24 5.02 -0.69
C PRO A 28 -5.83 4.29 -1.98
N LYS A 29 -4.84 4.82 -2.70
CA LYS A 29 -4.28 4.10 -3.85
C LYS A 29 -3.42 2.94 -3.38
N TYR A 30 -2.72 3.15 -2.27
CA TYR A 30 -1.76 2.22 -1.71
C TYR A 30 -2.16 1.83 -0.29
N LEU A 31 -1.90 0.56 0.04
CA LEU A 31 -1.91 0.06 1.40
C LEU A 31 -0.67 -0.78 1.67
N VAL A 32 -0.37 -1.00 2.94
CA VAL A 32 0.70 -1.88 3.40
C VAL A 32 0.08 -2.91 4.33
N LEU A 33 0.34 -4.19 4.09
CA LEU A 33 -0.16 -5.30 4.91
C LEU A 33 0.91 -6.37 5.12
N GLU A 34 0.70 -7.24 6.12
CA GLU A 34 1.52 -8.44 6.30
C GLU A 34 1.43 -9.32 5.05
N ASN A 35 2.55 -9.87 4.64
CA ASN A 35 2.64 -10.74 3.47
C ASN A 35 1.83 -12.04 3.70
N PRO A 36 0.71 -12.29 2.98
CA PRO A 36 -0.05 -13.53 3.12
C PRO A 36 0.71 -14.79 2.69
N ASP A 37 1.69 -14.66 1.79
CA ASP A 37 2.38 -15.80 1.17
C ASP A 37 3.77 -16.05 1.78
N GLY A 38 4.14 -15.33 2.83
CA GLY A 38 5.44 -15.49 3.44
C GLY A 38 5.76 -14.49 4.54
N TYR A 39 7.05 -14.28 4.75
CA TYR A 39 7.52 -13.32 5.75
C TYR A 39 7.48 -11.89 5.18
N GLY A 40 7.30 -10.92 6.08
CA GLY A 40 7.47 -9.50 5.78
C GLY A 40 6.16 -8.77 5.48
N TRP A 41 6.31 -7.63 4.81
CA TRP A 41 5.25 -6.67 4.51
C TRP A 41 5.26 -6.36 3.03
N VAL A 42 4.08 -6.13 2.46
CA VAL A 42 3.92 -5.91 1.02
C VAL A 42 3.09 -4.66 0.80
N ILE A 43 3.29 -4.02 -0.36
CA ILE A 43 2.48 -2.88 -0.78
C ILE A 43 1.37 -3.43 -1.67
N GLY A 44 0.12 -3.08 -1.37
CA GLY A 44 -1.02 -3.31 -2.24
C GLY A 44 -1.34 -2.05 -3.03
N VAL A 45 -1.56 -2.18 -4.33
CA VAL A 45 -2.00 -1.10 -5.23
C VAL A 45 -3.45 -1.35 -5.63
N PHE A 46 -4.31 -0.35 -5.50
CA PHE A 46 -5.69 -0.47 -5.95
C PHE A 46 -5.77 -0.39 -7.48
N PHE A 47 -6.44 -1.38 -8.10
CA PHE A 47 -6.69 -1.45 -9.53
C PHE A 47 -8.15 -1.13 -9.82
N PRO A 48 -8.49 0.08 -10.32
CA PRO A 48 -9.88 0.47 -10.58
C PRO A 48 -10.61 -0.40 -11.61
N PHE A 49 -9.87 -1.11 -12.47
CA PHE A 49 -10.44 -2.01 -13.47
C PHE A 49 -11.13 -3.22 -12.85
N VAL A 50 -10.60 -3.73 -11.73
CA VAL A 50 -11.15 -4.90 -11.01
C VAL A 50 -11.75 -4.53 -9.64
N GLY A 51 -11.48 -3.32 -9.14
CA GLY A 51 -12.01 -2.85 -7.85
C GLY A 51 -11.31 -3.46 -6.64
N GLU A 52 -10.09 -3.98 -6.81
CA GLU A 52 -9.34 -4.73 -5.79
C GLU A 52 -7.91 -4.21 -5.65
N TYR A 53 -7.28 -4.52 -4.52
CA TYR A 53 -5.84 -4.31 -4.34
C TYR A 53 -5.06 -5.55 -4.80
N ALA A 54 -3.99 -5.34 -5.55
CA ALA A 54 -3.04 -6.40 -5.88
C ALA A 54 -1.61 -6.00 -5.43
N PRO A 55 -0.71 -6.97 -5.21
CA PRO A 55 0.67 -6.68 -4.82
C PRO A 55 1.37 -5.76 -5.81
N LEU A 56 2.17 -4.82 -5.30
CA LEU A 56 3.12 -4.06 -6.11
C LEU A 56 4.29 -4.98 -6.50
N GLU A 57 4.57 -5.05 -7.80
CA GLU A 57 5.68 -5.79 -8.39
C GLU A 57 6.69 -4.79 -8.98
N GLU A 58 7.99 -5.09 -8.89
CA GLU A 58 9.05 -4.36 -9.60
C GLU A 58 9.52 -5.16 -10.82
N GLU A 59 10.10 -4.50 -11.82
CA GLU A 59 10.59 -5.17 -13.03
C GLU A 59 11.62 -6.26 -12.68
N GLY A 60 11.24 -7.52 -12.92
CA GLY A 60 12.10 -8.68 -12.66
C GLY A 60 11.99 -9.27 -11.25
N GLU A 61 11.11 -8.74 -10.39
CA GLU A 61 10.75 -9.35 -9.11
C GLU A 61 9.31 -9.83 -9.12
N ASP A 62 9.08 -11.07 -8.71
CA ASP A 62 7.73 -11.65 -8.58
C ASP A 62 6.90 -10.91 -7.52
N ARG A 63 7.54 -10.24 -6.54
CA ARG A 63 6.88 -9.48 -5.48
C ARG A 63 7.84 -8.62 -4.66
N LEU A 64 7.54 -7.33 -4.54
CA LEU A 64 8.30 -6.44 -3.64
C LEU A 64 7.87 -6.66 -2.18
N ALA A 65 8.78 -7.18 -1.34
CA ALA A 65 8.55 -7.47 0.07
C ALA A 65 9.56 -6.80 0.99
N PHE A 66 9.09 -6.30 2.14
CA PHE A 66 9.86 -5.53 3.11
C PHE A 66 9.96 -6.26 4.45
N HIS A 67 11.03 -6.02 5.21
CA HIS A 67 11.20 -6.64 6.52
C HIS A 67 10.23 -6.07 7.55
N THR A 68 9.93 -4.77 7.46
CA THR A 68 9.01 -4.09 8.39
C THR A 68 7.93 -3.26 7.69
N ALA A 69 6.78 -3.06 8.36
CA ALA A 69 5.73 -2.15 7.90
C ALA A 69 6.24 -0.71 7.72
N LYS A 70 7.23 -0.29 8.52
CA LYS A 70 7.81 1.05 8.42
C LYS A 70 8.56 1.23 7.11
N GLU A 71 9.40 0.25 6.73
CA GLU A 71 10.12 0.28 5.46
C GLU A 71 9.17 0.33 4.27
N ALA A 72 8.14 -0.51 4.26
CA ALA A 72 7.12 -0.51 3.21
C ALA A 72 6.41 0.85 3.10
N ARG A 73 5.99 1.44 4.22
CA ARG A 73 5.37 2.79 4.22
C ARG A 73 6.32 3.87 3.75
N THR A 74 7.57 3.85 4.22
CA THR A 74 8.61 4.80 3.78
C THR A 74 8.91 4.66 2.29
N TYR A 75 8.84 3.45 1.74
CA TYR A 75 8.96 3.25 0.31
C TYR A 75 7.81 3.94 -0.44
N VAL A 76 6.56 3.75 -0.01
CA VAL A 76 5.40 4.44 -0.60
C VAL A 76 5.57 5.95 -0.51
N ASP A 77 5.91 6.48 0.67
CA ASP A 77 6.03 7.93 0.91
C ASP A 77 7.10 8.61 0.04
N ASN A 78 8.16 7.89 -0.34
CA ASN A 78 9.32 8.46 -1.04
C ASN A 78 9.39 8.13 -2.54
N ASN A 79 8.76 7.05 -2.99
CA ASN A 79 8.94 6.54 -4.35
C ASN A 79 7.65 6.45 -5.16
N LEU A 80 6.47 6.60 -4.53
CA LEU A 80 5.18 6.44 -5.19
C LEU A 80 4.35 7.72 -5.11
N ASP A 81 3.54 7.92 -6.18
CA ASP A 81 2.57 9.01 -6.34
C ASP A 81 1.16 8.48 -6.63
#